data_AF-A0A9D4N0B7-F1
#
_entry.id   AF-A0A9D4N0B7-F1
#
_cell.length_a   1.000
_cell.length_b   1.000
_cell.length_c   1.000
_cell.angle_alpha   90.00
_cell.angle_beta   90.00
_cell.angle_gamma   90.00
#
_symmetry.space_group_name_H-M   'P 1'
#
loop_
_entity.id
_entity.type
_entity.pdbx_description
1 polymer ?
#
loop_
_entity_poly.entity_id
_entity_poly.type
_entity_poly.pdbx_seq_one_letter_code
_entity_poly.pdbx_strand_id
1 'polypeptide(L)'
;MEEIKQLATHFVRHISKVEDVITEFMLYKRLVKGSYSNFIVVQVTTILIKAGDLPNMTALLKCCIVIPMTSVQCERGCSTQNRIKSKYRTSMKESTLVDLMRISEDGPELRNFDLNRALAIWKKRKVRKLFKI
;
A
#
# COMPACT_ATOMS: atom_id res chain seq x y z
N MET A 1 8.67 17.35 19.82
CA MET A 1 8.06 16.40 20.80
C MET A 1 6.56 16.53 20.80
N GLU A 2 6.04 17.75 20.66
CA GLU A 2 4.61 18.03 20.55
C GLU A 2 3.98 17.38 19.31
N GLU A 3 4.70 17.33 18.20
CA GLU A 3 4.25 16.71 16.94
C GLU A 3 4.03 15.20 17.10
N ILE A 4 4.91 14.52 17.85
CA ILE A 4 4.77 13.09 18.15
C ILE A 4 3.57 12.83 19.04
N LYS A 5 3.30 13.71 20.02
CA LYS A 5 2.08 13.63 20.83
C LYS A 5 0.82 13.81 19.98
N GLN A 6 0.80 14.83 19.12
CA GLN A 6 -0.33 15.08 18.22
C GLN A 6 -0.59 13.87 17.31
N LEU A 7 0.47 13.31 16.73
CA LEU A 7 0.39 12.12 15.90
C LEU A 7 -0.14 10.90 16.68
N ALA A 8 0.34 10.72 17.91
CA ALA A 8 -0.14 9.64 18.78
C ALA A 8 -1.62 9.80 19.15
N THR A 9 -2.05 11.03 19.47
CA THR A 9 -3.46 11.34 19.73
C THR A 9 -4.33 11.07 18.50
N HIS A 10 -3.85 11.43 17.30
CA HIS A 10 -4.56 11.16 16.07
C HIS A 10 -4.75 9.66 15.81
N PHE A 11 -3.73 8.84 16.09
CA PHE A 11 -3.75 7.39 15.92
C PHE A 11 -4.04 6.61 17.21
N VAL A 12 -4.77 7.21 18.16
CA VAL A 12 -5.03 6.62 19.50
C VAL A 12 -5.68 5.23 19.44
N ARG A 13 -6.45 4.92 18.40
CA ARG A 13 -7.06 3.59 18.20
C ARG A 13 -6.05 2.45 18.02
N HIS A 14 -4.82 2.78 17.62
CA HIS A 14 -3.74 1.83 17.37
C HIS A 14 -2.66 1.86 18.46
N ILE A 15 -2.78 2.75 19.44
CA ILE A 15 -1.79 2.98 20.48
C ILE A 15 -2.39 2.53 21.82
N SER A 16 -1.64 1.72 22.57
CA SER A 16 -2.10 1.24 23.87
C SER A 16 -2.04 2.34 24.93
N LYS A 17 -0.95 3.10 24.98
CA LYS A 17 -0.74 4.18 25.95
C LYS A 17 -0.02 5.36 25.29
N VAL A 18 -0.73 6.48 25.13
CA VAL A 18 -0.19 7.69 24.49
C VAL A 18 0.94 8.33 25.32
N GLU A 19 0.87 8.21 26.64
CA GLU A 19 1.86 8.75 27.58
C GLU A 19 3.26 8.13 27.37
N ASP A 20 3.30 6.84 27.03
CA ASP A 20 4.53 6.08 26.85
C ASP A 20 5.21 6.35 25.50
N VAL A 21 4.48 6.89 24.51
CA VAL A 21 4.97 7.10 23.14
C VAL A 21 6.18 8.02 23.11
N ILE A 22 6.23 9.02 23.98
CA ILE A 22 7.37 9.96 24.06
C ILE A 22 8.64 9.24 24.47
N THR A 23 8.54 8.42 25.52
CA THR A 23 9.67 7.66 26.04
C THR A 23 10.14 6.66 24.99
N GLU A 24 9.21 5.94 24.37
CA GLU A 24 9.52 5.01 23.28
C GLU A 24 10.13 5.72 22.06
N PHE A 25 9.65 6.91 21.72
CA PHE A 25 10.21 7.72 20.64
C PHE A 25 11.66 8.14 20.92
N MET A 26 12.00 8.48 22.17
CA MET A 26 13.39 8.79 22.53
C MET A 26 14.30 7.56 22.39
N LEU A 27 13.83 6.39 22.79
CA LEU A 27 14.55 5.12 22.62
C LEU A 27 14.72 4.78 21.14
N TYR A 28 13.65 4.89 20.36
CA TYR A 28 13.67 4.73 18.91
C TYR A 28 14.69 5.67 18.25
N LYS A 29 14.67 6.96 18.58
CA LYS A 29 15.61 7.95 18.03
C LYS A 29 17.07 7.59 18.34
N ARG A 30 17.33 7.08 19.56
CA ARG A 30 18.66 6.59 19.95
C ARG A 30 19.07 5.36 19.14
N LEU A 31 18.19 4.37 19.01
CA LEU A 31 18.42 3.16 18.23
C LEU A 31 18.72 3.48 16.75
N VAL A 32 17.93 4.37 16.14
CA VAL A 32 18.14 4.80 14.76
C VAL A 32 19.48 5.49 14.59
N LYS A 33 19.84 6.42 15.47
CA LYS A 33 21.13 7.12 15.37
C LYS A 33 22.34 6.20 15.64
N GLY A 34 22.19 5.23 16.52
CA GLY A 34 23.29 4.36 16.95
C GLY A 34 23.52 3.14 16.06
N SER A 35 22.46 2.38 15.79
CA SER A 35 22.57 1.05 15.18
C SER A 35 21.91 0.97 13.80
N TYR A 36 20.96 1.86 13.50
CA TYR A 36 20.16 1.79 12.26
C TYR A 36 20.29 3.03 11.37
N SER A 37 21.41 3.76 11.45
CA SER A 37 21.60 5.02 10.73
C SER A 37 21.56 4.86 9.21
N ASN A 38 21.94 3.68 8.71
CA ASN A 38 21.96 3.33 7.29
C ASN A 38 20.71 2.54 6.84
N PHE A 39 19.72 2.35 7.71
CA PHE A 39 18.52 1.57 7.39
C PHE A 39 17.37 2.49 6.98
N ILE A 40 16.55 2.03 6.03
CA ILE A 40 15.31 2.73 5.71
C ILE A 40 14.25 2.44 6.78
N VAL A 41 13.30 3.36 6.96
CA VAL A 41 12.26 3.27 8.01
C VAL A 41 11.54 1.91 7.99
N VAL A 42 11.21 1.39 6.81
CA VAL A 42 10.53 0.10 6.64
C VAL A 42 11.34 -1.07 7.22
N GLN A 43 12.66 -1.06 7.05
CA GLN A 43 13.54 -2.10 7.60
C GLN A 43 13.57 -2.01 9.13
N VAL A 44 13.75 -0.81 9.67
CA VAL A 44 13.75 -0.58 11.12
C VAL A 44 12.42 -1.02 11.73
N THR A 45 11.29 -0.62 11.14
CA THR A 45 9.96 -1.03 11.60
C THR A 45 9.80 -2.55 11.55
N THR A 46 10.29 -3.22 10.50
CA THR A 46 10.22 -4.69 10.39
C THR A 46 11.01 -5.39 11.50
N ILE A 47 12.18 -4.86 11.86
CA ILE A 47 13.01 -5.38 12.96
C ILE A 47 12.29 -5.21 14.29
N LEU A 48 11.75 -4.02 14.58
CA LEU A 48 11.02 -3.73 15.82
C LEU A 48 9.76 -4.61 15.96
N ILE A 49 9.04 -4.84 14.87
CA ILE A 49 7.88 -5.75 14.85
C ILE A 49 8.30 -7.17 15.27
N LYS A 50 9.44 -7.66 14.77
CA LYS A 50 9.93 -9.00 15.09
C LYS A 50 10.44 -9.09 16.53
N ALA A 51 11.09 -8.04 17.03
CA ALA A 51 11.61 -7.99 18.39
C ALA A 51 10.49 -7.83 19.44
N GLY A 52 9.37 -7.21 19.08
CA GLY A 52 8.30 -6.88 20.03
C GLY A 52 8.61 -5.65 20.89
N ASP A 53 9.68 -4.92 20.56
CA ASP A 53 10.12 -3.73 21.28
C ASP A 53 9.32 -2.48 20.87
N LEU A 54 9.16 -1.53 21.80
CA LEU A 54 8.54 -0.23 21.57
C LEU A 54 7.17 -0.36 20.88
N PRO A 55 6.19 -1.02 21.52
CA PRO A 55 4.93 -1.40 20.87
C PRO A 55 4.12 -0.19 20.37
N ASN A 56 4.11 0.91 21.12
CA ASN A 56 3.35 2.10 20.74
C ASN A 56 4.02 2.83 19.57
N MET A 57 5.35 2.97 19.60
CA MET A 57 6.12 3.55 18.51
C MET A 57 6.04 2.69 17.25
N THR A 58 6.09 1.36 17.40
CA THR A 58 5.95 0.42 16.29
C THR A 58 4.57 0.52 15.64
N ALA A 59 3.50 0.69 16.42
CA ALA A 59 2.17 0.95 15.89
C ALA A 59 2.11 2.27 15.11
N LEU A 60 2.72 3.33 15.65
CA LEU A 60 2.80 4.63 14.98
C LEU A 60 3.57 4.56 13.66
N LEU A 61 4.71 3.87 13.64
CA LEU A 61 5.51 3.66 12.44
C LEU A 61 4.72 2.92 11.36
N LYS A 62 3.96 1.88 11.72
CA LYS A 62 3.09 1.16 10.78
C LYS A 62 2.09 2.09 10.10
N CYS A 63 1.49 3.03 10.84
CA CYS A 63 0.59 4.03 10.28
C CYS A 63 1.34 5.00 9.36
N CYS A 64 2.52 5.48 9.76
CA CYS A 64 3.28 6.43 8.96
C CYS A 64 3.78 5.87 7.63
N ILE A 65 4.23 4.61 7.60
CA ILE A 65 4.80 4.03 6.37
C ILE A 65 3.77 3.77 5.26
N VAL A 66 2.47 3.72 5.60
CA VAL A 66 1.40 3.53 4.61
C VAL A 66 0.85 4.85 4.07
N ILE A 67 1.19 5.99 4.70
CA ILE A 67 0.75 7.30 4.25
C ILE A 67 1.67 7.77 3.12
N PRO A 68 1.13 8.02 1.91
CA PRO A 68 1.94 8.55 0.82
C PRO A 68 2.40 9.98 1.15
N MET A 69 3.71 10.20 1.16
CA MET A 69 4.31 11.53 1.41
C MET A 69 4.18 12.48 0.21
N THR A 70 3.80 11.97 -0.96
CA THR A 70 3.78 12.73 -2.22
C THR A 70 2.55 12.41 -3.05
N SER A 71 2.08 13.38 -3.83
CA SER A 71 1.01 13.21 -4.84
C SER A 71 1.40 12.36 -6.04
N VAL A 72 2.68 11.99 -6.19
CA VAL A 72 3.21 11.26 -7.36
C VAL A 72 2.42 9.98 -7.68
N GLN A 73 1.96 9.25 -6.66
CA GLN A 73 1.14 8.05 -6.88
C GLN A 73 -0.21 8.39 -7.52
N CYS A 74 -0.83 9.50 -7.11
CA CYS A 74 -2.06 10.00 -7.72
C CYS A 74 -1.83 10.44 -9.17
N GLU A 75 -0.71 11.11 -9.45
CA GLU A 75 -0.32 11.53 -10.81
C GLU A 75 -0.09 10.34 -11.74
N ARG A 76 0.54 9.28 -11.24
CA ARG A 76 0.65 7.99 -11.96
C ARG A 76 -0.71 7.40 -12.28
N GLY A 77 -1.63 7.41 -11.32
CA GLY A 77 -3.02 7.00 -11.52
C GLY A 77 -3.70 7.76 -12.66
N CYS A 78 -3.58 9.10 -12.69
CA CYS A 78 -4.11 9.94 -13.77
C CYS A 78 -3.47 9.60 -15.13
N SER A 79 -2.15 9.39 -15.16
CA SER A 79 -1.44 8.99 -16.38
C SER A 79 -1.93 7.63 -16.91
N THR A 80 -2.07 6.63 -16.03
CA THR A 80 -2.60 5.32 -16.40
C THR A 80 -4.06 5.38 -16.84
N GLN A 81 -4.88 6.22 -16.20
CA GLN A 81 -6.24 6.48 -16.64
C GLN A 81 -6.26 7.03 -18.08
N ASN A 82 -5.44 8.03 -18.39
CA ASN A 82 -5.35 8.64 -19.72
C ASN A 82 -4.86 7.64 -20.78
N ARG A 83 -3.93 6.75 -20.41
CA ARG A 83 -3.45 5.67 -21.27
C ARG A 83 -4.55 4.64 -21.60
N ILE A 84 -5.40 4.29 -20.63
CA ILE A 84 -6.48 3.31 -20.81
C ILE A 84 -7.69 3.95 -21.51
N LYS A 85 -8.11 5.13 -21.06
CA LYS A 85 -9.26 5.89 -21.56
C LYS A 85 -8.82 6.92 -22.60
N SER A 86 -8.37 6.41 -23.74
CA SER A 86 -8.02 7.25 -24.90
C SER A 86 -9.26 7.82 -25.61
N LYS A 87 -9.04 8.76 -26.54
CA LYS A 87 -10.10 9.36 -27.39
C LYS A 87 -10.99 8.35 -28.13
N TYR A 88 -10.52 7.12 -28.33
CA TYR A 88 -11.27 6.06 -29.02
C TYR A 88 -12.03 5.13 -28.06
N ARG A 89 -11.84 5.26 -26.75
CA ARG A 89 -12.42 4.38 -25.71
C ARG A 89 -13.32 5.16 -24.74
N THR A 90 -14.14 6.06 -25.28
CA THR A 90 -14.99 6.97 -24.49
C THR A 90 -16.19 6.28 -23.83
N SER A 91 -16.67 5.15 -24.38
CA SER A 91 -17.84 4.41 -23.88
C SER A 91 -17.54 3.41 -22.75
N MET A 92 -16.30 3.41 -22.22
CA MET A 92 -15.91 2.49 -21.16
C MET A 92 -16.62 2.83 -19.84
N LYS A 93 -17.22 1.81 -19.22
CA LYS A 93 -17.81 1.93 -17.89
C LYS A 93 -16.73 2.22 -16.85
N GLU A 94 -17.08 2.99 -15.83
CA GLU A 94 -16.19 3.32 -14.72
C GLU A 94 -15.64 2.06 -14.03
N SER A 95 -16.48 1.06 -13.75
CA SER A 95 -16.05 -0.19 -13.13
C SER A 95 -14.98 -0.92 -13.96
N THR A 96 -15.15 -0.96 -15.28
CA THR A 96 -14.16 -1.54 -16.20
C THR A 96 -12.87 -0.74 -16.22
N LEU A 97 -12.95 0.60 -16.18
CA LEU A 97 -11.78 1.46 -16.11
C LEU A 97 -10.97 1.20 -14.83
N VAL A 98 -11.64 1.16 -13.68
CA VAL A 98 -11.02 0.88 -12.38
C VAL A 98 -10.34 -0.50 -12.37
N ASP A 99 -11.01 -1.53 -12.90
CA ASP A 99 -10.42 -2.87 -13.00
C ASP A 99 -9.17 -2.88 -13.89
N LEU A 100 -9.20 -2.19 -15.04
CA LEU A 100 -8.05 -2.10 -15.93
C LEU A 100 -6.90 -1.29 -15.32
N MET A 101 -7.20 -0.21 -14.58
CA MET A 101 -6.19 0.55 -13.85
C MET A 101 -5.51 -0.32 -12.79
N ARG A 102 -6.28 -1.07 -11.99
CA ARG A 102 -5.73 -2.02 -11.00
C ARG A 102 -4.86 -3.09 -11.64
N ILE A 103 -5.29 -3.67 -12.77
CA ILE A 103 -4.48 -4.65 -13.50
C ILE A 103 -3.19 -4.00 -14.04
N SER A 104 -3.25 -2.74 -14.47
CA SER A 104 -2.09 -2.04 -15.01
C SER A 104 -1.06 -1.67 -13.94
N GLU A 105 -1.49 -1.25 -12.76
CA GLU A 105 -0.60 -0.79 -11.69
C GLU A 105 -0.14 -1.94 -10.78
N ASP A 106 -1.05 -2.84 -10.40
CA ASP A 106 -0.81 -3.87 -9.37
C ASP A 106 -0.76 -5.30 -9.96
N GLY A 107 -1.06 -5.45 -11.26
CA GLY A 107 -1.11 -6.76 -11.90
C GLY A 107 0.28 -7.37 -12.12
N PRO A 108 0.36 -8.70 -12.27
CA PRO A 108 1.61 -9.35 -12.65
C PRO A 108 2.01 -8.93 -14.06
N GLU A 109 3.31 -8.96 -14.34
CA GLU A 109 3.78 -8.85 -15.72
C GLU A 109 3.12 -9.90 -16.62
N LEU A 110 2.88 -9.54 -17.89
CA LEU A 110 2.17 -10.41 -18.82
C LEU A 110 2.79 -11.82 -18.93
N ARG A 111 4.12 -11.93 -18.86
CA ARG A 111 4.84 -13.21 -18.89
C ARG A 111 4.56 -14.11 -17.69
N ASN A 112 4.14 -13.53 -16.56
CA ASN A 112 3.83 -14.24 -15.32
C ASN A 112 2.31 -14.43 -15.16
N PHE A 113 1.49 -13.95 -16.10
CA PHE A 113 0.06 -14.06 -16.03
C PHE A 113 -0.44 -15.39 -16.61
N ASP A 114 -1.17 -16.17 -15.82
CA ASP A 114 -1.76 -17.42 -16.24
C ASP A 114 -3.04 -17.19 -17.08
N LEU A 115 -2.83 -17.03 -18.40
CA LEU A 115 -3.89 -16.87 -19.39
C LEU A 115 -4.84 -18.08 -19.43
N ASN A 116 -4.34 -19.30 -19.19
CA ASN A 116 -5.15 -20.51 -19.23
C ASN A 116 -6.17 -20.53 -18.08
N ARG A 117 -5.72 -20.20 -16.87
CA ARG A 117 -6.60 -20.05 -15.72
C ARG A 117 -7.63 -18.94 -15.92
N ALA A 118 -7.20 -17.78 -16.42
CA ALA A 118 -8.10 -16.68 -16.71
C ALA A 118 -9.18 -17.08 -17.73
N LEU A 119 -8.79 -17.79 -18.81
CA LEU A 119 -9.69 -18.31 -19.83
C LEU A 119 -10.68 -19.32 -19.25
N ALA A 120 -10.23 -20.23 -18.39
CA ALA A 120 -11.09 -21.22 -17.74
C ALA A 120 -12.16 -20.55 -16.84
N ILE A 121 -11.76 -19.56 -16.03
CA ILE A 121 -12.70 -18.76 -15.22
C ILE A 121 -13.66 -18.01 -16.14
N TRP A 122 -13.15 -17.36 -17.17
CA TRP A 122 -13.97 -16.62 -18.13
C TRP A 122 -15.01 -17.53 -18.76
N LYS A 123 -14.64 -18.72 -19.26
CA LYS A 123 -15.54 -19.75 -19.82
C LYS A 123 -16.66 -20.13 -18.85
N LYS A 124 -16.33 -20.35 -17.56
CA LYS A 124 -17.32 -20.72 -16.53
C LYS A 124 -18.34 -19.62 -16.23
N ARG A 125 -17.99 -18.34 -16.38
CA ARG A 125 -18.89 -17.21 -16.04
C ARG A 125 -20.12 -17.09 -16.93
N LYS A 126 -20.05 -17.55 -18.19
CA LYS A 126 -21.18 -17.51 -19.14
C LYS A 126 -20.95 -18.48 -20.28
N VAL A 127 -22.00 -19.21 -20.68
CA VAL A 127 -21.96 -20.03 -21.90
C VAL A 127 -21.78 -19.11 -23.11
N ARG A 128 -20.65 -19.25 -23.81
CA ARG A 128 -20.35 -18.47 -25.01
C ARG A 128 -20.42 -19.36 -26.24
N LYS A 129 -21.02 -18.83 -27.30
CA LYS A 129 -21.21 -19.53 -28.59
C LYS A 129 -19.89 -20.02 -29.20
N LEU A 130 -18.79 -19.31 -28.95
CA LEU A 130 -17.43 -19.66 -29.39
C LEU A 130 -16.95 -21.06 -28.96
N PHE A 131 -17.54 -21.65 -27.93
CA PHE A 131 -17.14 -22.97 -27.41
C PHE A 131 -18.22 -24.04 -27.58
N LYS A 132 -19.28 -23.74 -28.36
CA LYS A 132 -20.22 -24.73 -28.84
C LYS A 132 -19.75 -25.19 -30.21
N ILE A 133 -18.83 -26.15 -30.23
CA ILE A 133 -18.53 -26.97 -31.40
C ILE A 133 -19.05 -28.37 -31.03
#